data_AF-A0A473IK98-F1
#
_entry.id   AF-A0A473IK98-F1
#
_cell.length_a   1.000
_cell.length_b   1.000
_cell.length_c   1.000
_cell.angle_alpha   90.00
_cell.angle_beta   90.00
_cell.angle_gamma   90.00
#
_symmetry.space_group_name_H-M   'P 1'
#
loop_
_entity.id
_entity.type
_entity.pdbx_description
1 polymer ?
#
loop_
_entity_poly.entity_id
_entity_poly.type
_entity_poly.pdbx_seq_one_letter_code
_entity_poly.pdbx_strand_id
1 'polypeptide(L)'
;ADISDSNFFIIFSFWIIAMALIYIFLLLLSGKMNFKKYQHISKLAVIPLSFLFFLGGVFIATNTDAPKKETPKKQEASSNTNYYGENKDTNYDDVNDTSSASDEDFEKSLPTLNKKNNINAIEDMQNSIRNTLIPSINNDIKNDDSSNLKQELTVISNLSDESSEHSSSMLSDVKSDKYSDAAYDYWKEAITTLASIEDYVNEQLDGAKDIDYYYNQFEIALESLDDSYTNAIKTLTN
;
A
#
# COMPACT_ATOMS: atom_id res chain seq x y z
N ALA A 1 -8.90 33.21 -36.09
CA ALA A 1 -8.23 33.53 -34.82
C ALA A 1 -9.33 33.86 -33.84
N ASP A 2 -9.84 32.82 -33.21
CA ASP A 2 -11.01 32.93 -32.34
C ASP A 2 -10.64 33.65 -31.04
N ILE A 3 -11.57 34.47 -30.58
CA ILE A 3 -11.42 35.38 -29.43
C ILE A 3 -11.21 34.59 -28.11
N SER A 4 -11.42 33.27 -28.09
CA SER A 4 -11.18 32.39 -26.93
C SER A 4 -9.71 32.22 -26.58
N ASP A 5 -8.83 32.07 -27.56
CA ASP A 5 -7.41 31.76 -27.32
C ASP A 5 -6.66 32.99 -26.79
N SER A 6 -7.03 34.17 -27.27
CA SER A 6 -6.41 35.44 -26.84
C SER A 6 -6.73 35.75 -25.36
N ASN A 7 -7.94 35.46 -24.90
CA ASN A 7 -8.32 35.68 -23.50
C ASN A 7 -7.67 34.68 -22.55
N PHE A 8 -7.51 33.41 -22.97
CA PHE A 8 -6.79 32.41 -22.19
C PHE A 8 -5.33 32.78 -21.99
N PHE A 9 -4.63 33.20 -23.06
CA PHE A 9 -3.22 33.62 -22.97
C PHE A 9 -3.03 34.85 -22.08
N ILE A 10 -3.95 35.81 -22.10
CA ILE A 10 -3.88 37.00 -21.23
C ILE A 10 -4.07 36.61 -19.77
N ILE A 11 -5.09 35.79 -19.44
CA ILE A 11 -5.34 35.34 -18.07
C ILE A 11 -4.18 34.49 -17.54
N PHE A 12 -3.66 33.58 -18.35
CA PHE A 12 -2.51 32.76 -18.01
C PHE A 12 -1.25 33.59 -17.75
N SER A 13 -1.02 34.62 -18.57
CA SER A 13 0.11 35.55 -18.39
C SER A 13 -0.01 36.36 -17.09
N PHE A 14 -1.22 36.82 -16.74
CA PHE A 14 -1.46 37.51 -15.46
C PHE A 14 -1.19 36.60 -14.25
N TRP A 15 -1.51 35.31 -14.35
CA TRP A 15 -1.24 34.33 -13.29
C TRP A 15 0.25 34.07 -13.09
N ILE A 16 1.03 33.94 -14.16
CA ILE A 16 2.48 33.78 -14.08
C ILE A 16 3.12 35.00 -13.41
N ILE A 17 2.69 36.20 -13.79
CA ILE A 17 3.19 37.45 -13.21
C ILE A 17 2.83 37.54 -11.71
N ALA A 18 1.60 37.15 -11.33
CA ALA A 18 1.19 37.13 -9.94
C ALA A 18 2.02 36.15 -9.09
N MET A 19 2.31 34.96 -9.60
CA MET A 19 3.16 33.96 -8.92
C MET A 19 4.59 34.46 -8.74
N ALA A 20 5.16 35.09 -9.76
CA ALA A 20 6.49 35.68 -9.68
C ALA A 20 6.55 36.79 -8.62
N LEU A 21 5.52 37.63 -8.52
CA LEU A 21 5.45 38.70 -7.52
C LEU A 21 5.31 38.15 -6.10
N ILE A 22 4.50 37.10 -5.89
CA ILE A 22 4.36 36.43 -4.59
C ILE A 22 5.70 35.80 -4.17
N TYR A 23 6.39 35.14 -5.11
CA TYR A 23 7.70 34.53 -4.86
C TYR A 23 8.76 35.58 -4.49
N ILE A 24 8.82 36.69 -5.22
CA ILE A 24 9.73 37.82 -4.91
C ILE A 24 9.40 38.41 -3.53
N PHE A 25 8.11 38.59 -3.20
CA PHE A 25 7.67 39.08 -1.90
C PHE A 25 8.10 38.13 -0.76
N LEU A 26 7.97 36.82 -0.96
CA LEU A 26 8.43 35.80 0.00
C LEU A 26 9.95 35.83 0.17
N LEU A 27 10.72 35.97 -0.91
CA LEU A 27 12.18 36.10 -0.84
C LEU A 27 12.62 37.35 -0.09
N LEU A 28 11.95 38.49 -0.32
CA LEU A 28 12.21 39.73 0.41
C LEU A 28 11.86 39.61 1.91
N LEU A 29 10.82 38.86 2.27
CA LEU A 29 10.52 38.52 3.67
C LEU A 29 11.58 37.61 4.29
N SER A 30 12.11 36.65 3.52
CA SER A 30 13.13 35.71 3.98
C SER A 30 14.44 36.40 4.38
N GLY A 31 14.77 37.55 3.77
CA GLY A 31 15.95 38.34 4.15
C GLY A 31 15.84 39.01 5.53
N LYS A 32 14.63 39.17 6.08
CA LYS A 32 14.37 39.78 7.40
C LYS A 32 13.88 38.79 8.45
N MET A 33 13.49 37.57 8.07
CA MET A 33 12.86 36.61 8.98
C MET A 33 13.70 35.34 9.16
N ASN A 34 13.68 34.83 10.40
CA ASN A 34 14.34 33.60 10.79
C ASN A 34 13.83 32.41 9.95
N PHE A 35 14.73 31.60 9.40
CA PHE A 35 14.45 30.58 8.37
C PHE A 35 13.29 29.62 8.71
N LYS A 36 13.13 29.29 10.00
CA LYS A 36 12.01 28.45 10.48
C LYS A 36 10.63 29.10 10.30
N LYS A 37 10.52 30.42 10.42
CA LYS A 37 9.24 31.14 10.21
C LYS A 37 8.91 31.26 8.72
N TYR A 38 9.92 31.35 7.86
CA TYR A 38 9.73 31.34 6.40
C TYR A 38 9.18 30.00 5.90
N GLN A 39 9.72 28.87 6.40
CA GLN A 39 9.18 27.55 6.09
C GLN A 39 7.73 27.37 6.55
N HIS A 40 7.35 27.98 7.67
CA HIS A 40 5.98 27.88 8.14
C HIS A 40 5.00 28.69 7.30
N ILE A 41 5.36 29.92 6.91
CA ILE A 41 4.53 30.80 6.07
C ILE A 41 4.43 30.26 4.63
N SER A 42 5.53 29.75 4.07
CA SER A 42 5.50 29.12 2.73
C SER A 42 4.58 27.91 2.71
N LYS A 43 4.63 27.02 3.71
CA LYS A 43 3.67 25.90 3.81
C LYS A 43 2.22 26.39 3.90
N LEU A 44 1.97 27.44 4.69
CA LEU A 44 0.61 27.97 4.89
C LEU A 44 0.06 28.69 3.65
N ALA A 45 0.92 29.25 2.80
CA ALA A 45 0.54 29.92 1.55
C ALA A 45 0.44 28.94 0.36
N VAL A 46 1.25 27.87 0.33
CA VAL A 46 1.29 26.90 -0.76
C VAL A 46 0.09 25.95 -0.73
N ILE A 47 -0.38 25.54 0.47
CA ILE A 47 -1.50 24.60 0.62
C ILE A 47 -2.84 25.15 0.07
N PRO A 48 -3.24 26.41 0.33
CA PRO A 48 -4.46 26.97 -0.26
C PRO A 48 -4.35 27.19 -1.77
N LEU A 49 -3.13 27.48 -2.26
CA LEU A 49 -2.86 27.78 -3.66
C LEU A 49 -2.92 26.51 -4.54
N SER A 50 -2.43 25.38 -4.04
CA SER A 50 -2.55 24.08 -4.73
C SER A 50 -4.00 23.63 -4.83
N PHE A 51 -4.82 23.93 -3.82
CA PHE A 51 -6.26 23.64 -3.84
C PHE A 51 -7.02 24.46 -4.90
N LEU A 52 -6.65 25.73 -5.11
CA LEU A 52 -7.19 26.57 -6.17
C LEU A 52 -6.80 26.08 -7.58
N PHE A 53 -5.58 25.54 -7.73
CA PHE A 53 -5.14 24.89 -8.98
C PHE A 53 -5.98 23.64 -9.31
N PHE A 54 -6.32 22.84 -8.29
CA PHE A 54 -7.14 21.64 -8.46
C PHE A 54 -8.55 21.98 -8.95
N LEU A 55 -9.18 23.01 -8.38
CA LEU A 55 -10.51 23.48 -8.79
C LEU A 55 -10.50 24.14 -10.19
N GLY A 56 -9.45 24.88 -10.54
CA GLY A 56 -9.30 25.51 -11.86
C GLY A 56 -9.06 24.52 -13.00
N GLY A 57 -8.29 23.45 -12.76
CA GLY A 57 -8.02 22.42 -13.76
C GLY A 57 -9.24 21.55 -14.10
N VAL A 58 -10.05 21.22 -13.09
CA VAL A 58 -11.28 20.42 -13.28
C VAL A 58 -12.34 21.15 -14.10
N PHE A 59 -12.41 22.49 -14.03
CA PHE A 59 -13.41 23.28 -14.76
C PHE A 59 -13.09 23.48 -16.26
N ILE A 60 -11.82 23.39 -16.65
CA ILE A 60 -11.39 23.54 -18.06
C ILE A 60 -11.51 22.21 -18.82
N ALA A 61 -11.41 21.06 -18.11
CA ALA A 61 -11.50 19.73 -18.72
C ALA A 61 -12.92 19.31 -19.16
N THR A 62 -13.97 20.02 -18.73
CA THR A 62 -15.37 19.63 -19.05
C THR A 62 -15.96 20.30 -20.31
N ASN A 63 -15.23 21.16 -21.03
CA ASN A 63 -15.71 21.84 -22.24
C ASN A 63 -14.73 21.74 -23.43
N THR A 64 -14.32 20.52 -23.78
CA THR A 64 -13.74 20.25 -25.10
C THR A 64 -14.39 19.00 -25.70
N ASP A 65 -14.87 19.17 -26.93
CA ASP A 65 -15.74 18.25 -27.67
C ASP A 65 -15.27 16.79 -27.66
N ALA A 66 -16.14 15.91 -27.17
CA ALA A 66 -15.93 14.47 -27.15
C ALA A 66 -16.10 13.87 -28.57
N PRO A 67 -15.09 13.18 -29.14
CA PRO A 67 -15.32 12.35 -30.32
C PRO A 67 -16.09 11.08 -29.91
N LYS A 68 -17.16 10.79 -30.66
CA LYS A 68 -17.99 9.58 -30.57
C LYS A 68 -17.15 8.32 -30.34
N LYS A 69 -17.36 7.66 -29.20
CA LYS A 69 -17.01 6.24 -29.02
C LYS A 69 -18.16 5.37 -29.51
N GLU A 70 -17.90 4.56 -30.52
CA GLU A 70 -18.75 3.44 -30.88
C GLU A 70 -18.76 2.40 -29.74
N THR A 71 -19.94 1.81 -29.55
CA THR A 71 -20.29 0.91 -28.45
C THR A 71 -19.88 -0.53 -28.79
N PRO A 72 -19.08 -1.23 -27.97
CA PRO A 72 -19.02 -2.69 -28.04
C PRO A 72 -20.21 -3.29 -27.28
N LYS A 73 -20.84 -4.28 -27.91
CA LYS A 73 -22.05 -4.98 -27.46
C LYS A 73 -21.86 -5.70 -26.12
N LYS A 74 -22.94 -5.68 -25.31
CA LYS A 74 -23.18 -6.56 -24.15
C LYS A 74 -22.86 -8.01 -24.49
N GLN A 75 -22.04 -8.68 -23.67
CA GLN A 75 -22.14 -10.11 -23.45
C GLN A 75 -22.95 -10.35 -22.19
N GLU A 76 -23.94 -11.22 -22.33
CA GLU A 76 -24.95 -11.56 -21.33
C GLU A 76 -24.37 -12.40 -20.20
N ALA A 77 -24.85 -12.11 -18.99
CA ALA A 77 -24.76 -13.04 -17.87
C ALA A 77 -25.62 -14.27 -18.18
N SER A 78 -25.02 -15.46 -18.15
CA SER A 78 -25.75 -16.71 -17.98
C SER A 78 -25.22 -17.44 -16.75
N SER A 79 -26.06 -17.49 -15.72
CA SER A 79 -25.98 -18.49 -14.66
C SER A 79 -26.03 -19.90 -15.25
N ASN A 80 -25.09 -20.77 -14.87
CA ASN A 80 -25.43 -22.18 -14.71
C ASN A 80 -24.45 -22.89 -13.77
N THR A 81 -24.91 -23.08 -12.54
CA THR A 81 -24.51 -24.18 -11.67
C THR A 81 -24.67 -25.50 -12.41
N ASN A 82 -23.60 -26.29 -12.52
CA ASN A 82 -23.71 -27.71 -12.87
C ASN A 82 -22.94 -28.56 -11.86
N TYR A 83 -23.76 -29.15 -11.00
CA TYR A 83 -23.53 -30.24 -10.07
C TYR A 83 -23.25 -31.54 -10.87
N TYR A 84 -22.18 -32.25 -10.55
CA TYR A 84 -21.93 -33.65 -10.95
C TYR A 84 -21.19 -34.32 -9.77
N GLY A 85 -21.62 -35.43 -9.18
CA GLY A 85 -22.74 -36.30 -9.48
C GLY A 85 -23.18 -37.06 -8.23
N GLU A 86 -24.48 -37.29 -8.18
CA GLU A 86 -25.14 -38.21 -7.26
C GLU A 86 -24.78 -39.64 -7.68
N ASN A 87 -24.00 -40.36 -6.87
CA ASN A 87 -23.86 -41.81 -6.99
C ASN A 87 -24.61 -42.43 -5.81
N LYS A 88 -25.87 -42.81 -6.04
CA LYS A 88 -26.70 -43.58 -5.13
C LYS A 88 -26.26 -45.04 -5.21
N ASP A 89 -25.38 -45.43 -4.30
CA ASP A 89 -25.28 -46.79 -3.74
C ASP A 89 -24.09 -46.84 -2.76
N THR A 90 -24.24 -46.22 -1.60
CA THR A 90 -23.47 -46.61 -0.40
C THR A 90 -24.43 -46.66 0.77
N ASN A 91 -24.93 -47.86 1.04
CA ASN A 91 -25.52 -48.22 2.31
C ASN A 91 -24.44 -48.02 3.40
N TYR A 92 -24.45 -46.86 4.07
CA TYR A 92 -23.75 -46.66 5.33
C TYR A 92 -24.78 -46.78 6.46
N ASP A 93 -25.40 -47.95 6.54
CA ASP A 93 -25.90 -48.45 7.82
C ASP A 93 -24.72 -49.13 8.51
N ASP A 94 -24.40 -48.63 9.71
CA ASP A 94 -23.55 -49.26 10.71
C ASP A 94 -22.02 -49.15 10.53
N VAL A 95 -21.48 -47.95 10.80
CA VAL A 95 -20.18 -47.86 11.51
C VAL A 95 -20.35 -46.98 12.73
N ASN A 96 -20.65 -47.67 13.83
CA ASN A 96 -20.67 -47.25 15.22
C ASN A 96 -19.57 -46.23 15.60
N ASP A 97 -19.99 -45.24 16.41
CA ASP A 97 -19.24 -44.63 17.52
C ASP A 97 -17.71 -44.69 17.42
N THR A 98 -17.11 -43.83 16.61
CA THR A 98 -15.78 -43.29 16.93
C THR A 98 -15.98 -41.91 17.52
N SER A 99 -16.02 -41.90 18.84
CA SER A 99 -15.84 -40.75 19.74
C SER A 99 -15.43 -39.46 19.03
N SER A 100 -16.31 -38.46 19.12
CA SER A 100 -16.05 -37.05 18.92
C SER A 100 -14.86 -36.57 19.76
N ALA A 101 -13.63 -36.82 19.30
CA ALA A 101 -12.51 -35.95 19.60
C ALA A 101 -12.69 -34.73 18.69
N SER A 102 -13.60 -33.84 19.11
CA SER A 102 -13.94 -32.60 18.43
C SER A 102 -12.69 -31.74 18.22
N ASP A 103 -12.67 -30.87 17.21
CA ASP A 103 -11.58 -29.91 16.94
C ASP A 103 -11.08 -29.15 18.19
N GLU A 104 -11.91 -29.02 19.23
CA GLU A 104 -11.51 -28.52 20.55
C GLU A 104 -10.38 -29.31 21.24
N ASP A 105 -10.33 -30.63 21.06
CA ASP A 105 -9.29 -31.48 21.67
C ASP A 105 -7.96 -31.34 20.92
N PHE A 106 -8.01 -31.01 19.62
CA PHE A 106 -6.83 -30.67 18.83
C PHE A 106 -6.26 -29.31 19.23
N GLU A 107 -7.10 -28.27 19.31
CA GLU A 107 -6.70 -26.92 19.72
C GLU A 107 -6.10 -26.88 21.14
N LYS A 108 -6.65 -27.68 22.07
CA LYS A 108 -6.11 -27.82 23.43
C LYS A 108 -4.71 -28.45 23.48
N SER A 109 -4.32 -29.17 22.43
CA SER A 109 -3.03 -29.86 22.34
C SER A 109 -1.92 -29.00 21.72
N LEU A 110 -2.28 -27.90 21.05
CA LEU A 110 -1.31 -27.01 20.43
C LEU A 110 -0.46 -26.26 21.47
N PRO A 111 0.83 -26.05 21.20
CA PRO A 111 1.71 -25.29 22.08
C PRO A 111 1.29 -23.81 22.13
N THR A 112 1.50 -23.17 23.28
CA THR A 112 1.43 -21.71 23.37
C THR A 112 2.56 -21.06 22.60
N LEU A 113 2.31 -19.89 22.01
CA LEU A 113 3.30 -19.13 21.26
C LEU A 113 4.59 -18.90 22.07
N ASN A 114 5.75 -19.20 21.47
CA ASN A 114 7.03 -18.75 22.01
C ASN A 114 7.22 -17.26 21.71
N LYS A 115 6.80 -16.43 22.66
CA LYS A 115 6.83 -14.96 22.55
C LYS A 115 8.20 -14.40 22.21
N LYS A 116 9.27 -14.90 22.86
CA LYS A 116 10.64 -14.39 22.66
C LYS A 116 11.11 -14.61 21.22
N ASN A 117 10.89 -15.81 20.70
CA ASN A 117 11.29 -16.13 19.33
C ASN A 117 10.48 -15.30 18.31
N ASN A 118 9.20 -15.08 18.57
CA ASN A 118 8.35 -14.27 17.68
C ASN A 118 8.71 -12.79 17.73
N ILE A 119 8.99 -12.23 18.91
CA ILE A 119 9.48 -10.84 19.03
C ILE A 119 10.73 -10.66 18.17
N ASN A 120 11.72 -11.55 18.30
CA ASN A 120 12.95 -11.46 17.51
C ASN A 120 12.66 -11.53 16.00
N ALA A 121 11.82 -12.47 15.56
CA ALA A 121 11.48 -12.61 14.14
C ALA A 121 10.75 -11.37 13.59
N ILE A 122 9.82 -10.81 14.36
CA ILE A 122 9.09 -9.57 14.01
C ILE A 122 10.05 -8.38 13.93
N GLU A 123 10.99 -8.25 14.88
CA GLU A 123 12.02 -7.20 14.85
C GLU A 123 12.96 -7.36 13.64
N ASP A 124 13.36 -8.59 13.31
CA ASP A 124 14.19 -8.89 12.16
C ASP A 124 13.49 -8.56 10.84
N MET A 125 12.20 -8.89 10.69
CA MET A 125 11.39 -8.54 9.51
C MET A 125 11.23 -7.01 9.41
N GLN A 126 10.88 -6.34 10.51
CA GLN A 126 10.73 -4.89 10.54
C GLN A 126 12.03 -4.19 10.13
N ASN A 127 13.17 -4.65 10.65
CA ASN A 127 14.48 -4.13 10.29
C ASN A 127 14.86 -4.42 8.84
N SER A 128 14.52 -5.60 8.33
CA SER A 128 14.75 -5.98 6.93
C SER A 128 14.00 -5.07 5.97
N ILE A 129 12.71 -4.80 6.24
CA ILE A 129 11.90 -3.89 5.43
C ILE A 129 12.38 -2.43 5.58
N ARG A 130 12.43 -1.92 6.82
CA ARG A 130 12.66 -0.49 7.09
C ARG A 130 14.08 -0.03 6.87
N ASN A 131 15.05 -0.79 7.34
CA ASN A 131 16.44 -0.35 7.43
C ASN A 131 17.34 -0.95 6.35
N THR A 132 16.85 -1.94 5.60
CA THR A 132 17.63 -2.60 4.54
C THR A 132 16.96 -2.41 3.17
N LEU A 133 15.78 -2.98 2.97
CA LEU A 133 15.09 -3.02 1.68
C LEU A 133 14.74 -1.62 1.15
N ILE A 134 14.02 -0.81 1.93
CA ILE A 134 13.60 0.54 1.50
C ILE A 134 14.80 1.45 1.18
N PRO A 135 15.85 1.54 2.03
CA PRO A 135 17.05 2.28 1.68
C PRO A 135 17.73 1.77 0.41
N SER A 136 17.75 0.45 0.18
CA SER A 136 18.33 -0.16 -1.02
C SER A 136 17.56 0.26 -2.28
N ILE A 137 16.24 0.06 -2.28
CA ILE A 137 15.34 0.48 -3.38
C ILE A 137 15.48 1.98 -3.68
N ASN A 138 15.46 2.82 -2.65
CA ASN A 138 15.61 4.27 -2.83
C ASN A 138 16.97 4.65 -3.42
N ASN A 139 18.04 3.95 -3.03
CA ASN A 139 19.36 4.14 -3.61
C ASN A 139 19.39 3.70 -5.08
N ASP A 140 18.78 2.56 -5.41
CA ASP A 140 18.76 2.05 -6.78
C ASP A 140 17.93 2.94 -7.71
N ILE A 141 16.76 3.43 -7.26
CA ILE A 141 15.95 4.43 -8.00
C ILE A 141 16.77 5.69 -8.25
N LYS A 142 17.46 6.22 -7.23
CA LYS A 142 18.26 7.44 -7.37
C LYS A 142 19.43 7.29 -8.36
N ASN A 143 19.95 6.08 -8.51
CA ASN A 143 21.07 5.78 -9.40
C ASN A 143 20.62 5.20 -10.76
N ASP A 144 19.31 5.17 -11.04
CA ASP A 144 18.71 4.53 -12.22
C ASP A 144 19.14 3.05 -12.42
N ASP A 145 19.40 2.32 -11.33
CA ASP A 145 19.91 0.94 -11.35
C ASP A 145 18.77 -0.08 -11.46
N SER A 146 18.16 -0.15 -12.64
CA SER A 146 17.09 -1.09 -12.95
C SER A 146 17.48 -2.58 -12.80
N SER A 147 18.78 -2.91 -12.80
CA SER A 147 19.24 -4.29 -12.59
C SER A 147 19.12 -4.67 -11.13
N ASN A 148 19.56 -3.80 -10.22
CA ASN A 148 19.42 -4.05 -8.78
C ASN A 148 17.96 -3.97 -8.34
N LEU A 149 17.15 -3.05 -8.88
CA LEU A 149 15.70 -3.03 -8.61
C LEU A 149 15.01 -4.36 -8.95
N LYS A 150 15.42 -5.04 -10.02
CA LYS A 150 14.91 -6.39 -10.35
C LYS A 150 15.37 -7.46 -9.36
N GLN A 151 16.56 -7.31 -8.78
CA GLN A 151 17.03 -8.19 -7.70
C GLN A 151 16.23 -7.94 -6.41
N GLU A 152 15.91 -6.67 -6.11
CA GLU A 152 15.08 -6.32 -4.95
C GLU A 152 13.69 -6.96 -5.02
N LEU A 153 13.09 -7.12 -6.21
CA LEU A 153 11.86 -7.90 -6.38
C LEU A 153 11.99 -9.36 -5.88
N THR A 154 13.16 -9.97 -6.05
CA THR A 154 13.41 -11.32 -5.52
C THR A 154 13.51 -11.31 -4.00
N VAL A 155 14.14 -10.28 -3.43
CA VAL A 155 14.20 -10.08 -1.97
C VAL A 155 12.80 -9.89 -1.40
N ILE A 156 11.97 -9.05 -2.03
CA ILE A 156 10.57 -8.81 -1.64
C ILE A 156 9.78 -10.13 -1.64
N SER A 157 9.88 -10.92 -2.70
CA SER A 157 9.22 -12.23 -2.79
C SER A 157 9.62 -13.16 -1.63
N ASN A 158 10.91 -13.27 -1.33
CA ASN A 158 11.39 -14.14 -0.25
C ASN A 158 10.86 -13.71 1.12
N LEU A 159 10.84 -12.40 1.41
CA LEU A 159 10.29 -11.87 2.66
C LEU A 159 8.77 -12.07 2.76
N SER A 160 8.07 -12.02 1.62
CA SER A 160 6.63 -12.28 1.54
C SER A 160 6.31 -13.75 1.82
N ASP A 161 7.09 -14.66 1.25
CA ASP A 161 6.99 -16.10 1.51
C ASP A 161 7.25 -16.41 3.00
N GLU A 162 8.32 -15.85 3.57
CA GLU A 162 8.63 -15.99 5.00
C GLU A 162 7.48 -15.46 5.88
N SER A 163 6.92 -14.30 5.55
CA SER A 163 5.76 -13.74 6.26
C SER A 163 4.50 -14.61 6.13
N SER A 164 4.29 -15.21 4.96
CA SER A 164 3.18 -16.14 4.71
C SER A 164 3.32 -17.43 5.52
N GLU A 165 4.53 -18.00 5.59
CA GLU A 165 4.82 -19.16 6.43
C GLU A 165 4.59 -18.86 7.92
N HIS A 166 5.10 -17.73 8.40
CA HIS A 166 4.90 -17.30 9.78
C HIS A 166 3.42 -17.07 10.12
N SER A 167 2.67 -16.34 9.29
CA SER A 167 1.23 -16.13 9.51
C SER A 167 0.45 -17.44 9.49
N SER A 168 0.78 -18.37 8.59
CA SER A 168 0.13 -19.69 8.53
C SER A 168 0.39 -20.49 9.81
N SER A 169 1.64 -20.50 10.28
CA SER A 169 2.02 -21.18 11.53
C SER A 169 1.27 -20.64 12.75
N MET A 170 0.99 -19.33 12.80
CA MET A 170 0.19 -18.73 13.87
C MET A 170 -1.26 -19.25 13.91
N LEU A 171 -1.80 -19.74 12.80
CA LEU A 171 -3.16 -20.27 12.70
C LEU A 171 -3.26 -21.77 12.90
N SER A 172 -2.20 -22.53 12.57
CA SER A 172 -2.25 -24.00 12.54
C SER A 172 -1.38 -24.70 13.58
N ASP A 173 -0.30 -24.07 14.03
CA ASP A 173 0.77 -24.76 14.77
C ASP A 173 0.85 -24.31 16.24
N VAL A 174 0.19 -23.21 16.57
CA VAL A 174 0.16 -22.65 17.92
C VAL A 174 -1.28 -22.45 18.35
N LYS A 175 -1.49 -22.54 19.66
CA LYS A 175 -2.79 -22.30 20.26
C LYS A 175 -3.22 -20.85 20.01
N SER A 176 -4.46 -20.68 19.57
CA SER A 176 -5.11 -19.38 19.39
C SER A 176 -5.28 -18.69 20.75
N ASP A 177 -4.58 -17.58 20.90
CA ASP A 177 -4.73 -16.63 21.98
C ASP A 177 -4.36 -15.21 21.50
N LYS A 178 -4.53 -14.22 22.38
CA LYS A 178 -4.21 -12.82 22.06
C LYS A 178 -2.76 -12.59 21.58
N TYR A 179 -1.83 -13.50 21.89
CA TYR A 179 -0.43 -13.39 21.50
C TYR A 179 -0.20 -13.95 20.11
N SER A 180 -0.76 -15.13 19.79
CA SER A 180 -0.74 -15.67 18.42
C SER A 180 -1.49 -14.75 17.45
N ASP A 181 -2.61 -14.17 17.87
CA ASP A 181 -3.42 -13.25 17.06
C ASP A 181 -2.61 -11.97 16.73
N ALA A 182 -1.97 -11.36 17.74
CA ALA A 182 -1.16 -10.17 17.52
C ALA A 182 0.08 -10.43 16.64
N ALA A 183 0.68 -11.62 16.73
CA ALA A 183 1.77 -12.02 15.84
C ALA A 183 1.25 -12.25 14.41
N TYR A 184 0.12 -12.94 14.26
CA TYR A 184 -0.54 -13.17 12.98
C TYR A 184 -0.85 -11.85 12.26
N ASP A 185 -1.45 -10.89 12.96
CA ASP A 185 -1.82 -9.59 12.41
C ASP A 185 -0.59 -8.83 11.88
N TYR A 186 0.55 -8.90 12.57
CA TYR A 186 1.81 -8.35 12.07
C TYR A 186 2.25 -9.01 10.77
N TRP A 187 2.31 -10.35 10.74
CA TRP A 187 2.76 -11.07 9.56
C TRP A 187 1.84 -10.85 8.35
N LYS A 188 0.53 -10.71 8.56
CA LYS A 188 -0.41 -10.33 7.52
C LYS A 188 -0.20 -8.92 6.99
N GLU A 189 0.11 -7.99 7.88
CA GLU A 189 0.43 -6.61 7.48
C GLU A 189 1.74 -6.53 6.71
N ALA A 190 2.75 -7.31 7.11
CA ALA A 190 4.02 -7.42 6.40
C ALA A 190 3.82 -7.90 4.94
N ILE A 191 3.01 -8.93 4.71
CA ILE A 191 2.67 -9.40 3.35
C ILE A 191 2.03 -8.29 2.53
N THR A 192 1.06 -7.57 3.10
CA THR A 192 0.34 -6.49 2.42
C THR A 192 1.27 -5.33 2.07
N THR A 193 2.20 -5.01 2.99
CA THR A 193 3.21 -3.97 2.79
C THR A 193 4.21 -4.35 1.71
N LEU A 194 4.70 -5.59 1.74
CA LEU A 194 5.62 -6.11 0.73
C LEU A 194 4.99 -6.12 -0.67
N ALA A 195 3.71 -6.46 -0.81
CA ALA A 195 2.99 -6.36 -2.07
C ALA A 195 2.90 -4.91 -2.58
N SER A 196 2.65 -3.94 -1.68
CA SER A 196 2.64 -2.51 -2.04
C SER A 196 4.02 -2.00 -2.46
N ILE A 197 5.09 -2.52 -1.84
CA ILE A 197 6.48 -2.24 -2.24
C ILE A 197 6.76 -2.85 -3.62
N GLU A 198 6.34 -4.08 -3.86
CA GLU A 198 6.49 -4.78 -5.14
C GLU A 198 5.85 -3.99 -6.28
N ASP A 199 4.60 -3.58 -6.10
CA ASP A 199 3.86 -2.77 -7.08
C ASP A 199 4.60 -1.46 -7.38
N TYR A 200 5.09 -0.77 -6.35
CA TYR A 200 5.87 0.46 -6.53
C TYR A 200 7.17 0.22 -7.32
N VAL A 201 7.92 -0.84 -7.01
CA VAL A 201 9.17 -1.17 -7.73
C VAL A 201 8.90 -1.56 -9.18
N ASN A 202 7.84 -2.34 -9.45
CA ASN A 202 7.45 -2.68 -10.82
C ASN A 202 7.11 -1.44 -11.64
N GLU A 203 6.37 -0.50 -11.06
CA GLU A 203 5.99 0.74 -11.74
C GLU A 203 7.19 1.68 -11.97
N GLN A 204 8.18 1.68 -11.06
CA GLN A 204 9.47 2.35 -11.29
C GLN A 204 10.21 1.75 -12.49
N LEU A 205 10.23 0.42 -12.60
CA LEU A 205 10.91 -0.30 -13.70
C LEU A 205 10.21 -0.08 -15.05
N ASP A 206 8.88 0.02 -15.06
CA ASP A 206 8.07 0.21 -16.25
C ASP A 206 8.03 1.67 -16.74
N GLY A 207 8.52 2.61 -15.93
CA GLY A 207 8.52 4.04 -16.25
C GLY A 207 7.11 4.62 -16.35
N ALA A 208 6.20 4.13 -15.50
CA ALA A 208 4.78 4.46 -15.57
C ALA A 208 4.50 5.92 -15.20
N LYS A 209 3.39 6.45 -15.74
CA LYS A 209 2.97 7.84 -15.50
C LYS A 209 2.35 8.05 -14.12
N ASP A 210 1.87 6.99 -13.48
CA ASP A 210 1.13 7.05 -12.23
C ASP A 210 2.00 6.67 -11.02
N ILE A 211 3.32 6.82 -11.13
CA ILE A 211 4.27 6.42 -10.09
C ILE A 211 4.01 7.07 -8.72
N ASP A 212 3.50 8.31 -8.73
CA ASP A 212 3.12 9.03 -7.52
C ASP A 212 1.97 8.35 -6.76
N TYR A 213 1.05 7.68 -7.47
CA TYR A 213 -0.03 6.93 -6.84
C TYR A 213 0.52 5.74 -6.06
N TYR A 214 1.39 4.95 -6.70
CA TYR A 214 2.00 3.78 -6.08
C TYR A 214 2.95 4.15 -4.94
N TYR A 215 3.69 5.25 -5.07
CA TYR A 215 4.48 5.80 -3.97
C TYR A 215 3.61 6.13 -2.75
N ASN A 216 2.44 6.73 -2.95
CA ASN A 216 1.53 7.02 -1.84
C ASN A 216 0.93 5.73 -1.22
N GLN A 217 0.58 4.72 -2.01
CA GLN A 217 0.10 3.43 -1.47
C GLN A 217 1.19 2.75 -0.64
N PHE A 218 2.42 2.74 -1.15
CA PHE A 218 3.62 2.28 -0.45
C PHE A 218 3.81 2.97 0.90
N GLU A 219 3.77 4.30 0.97
CA GLU A 219 3.93 5.06 2.23
C GLU A 219 2.81 4.74 3.24
N ILE A 220 1.56 4.62 2.79
CA ILE A 220 0.42 4.25 3.66
C ILE A 220 0.60 2.84 4.24
N ALA A 221 1.00 1.88 3.40
CA ALA A 221 1.23 0.51 3.85
C ALA A 221 2.36 0.45 4.89
N LEU A 222 3.39 1.27 4.71
CA LEU A 222 4.48 1.39 5.66
C LEU A 222 4.04 1.96 7.03
N GLU A 223 3.22 3.01 7.05
CA GLU A 223 2.65 3.51 8.29
C GLU A 223 1.83 2.43 9.02
N SER A 224 1.04 1.67 8.25
CA SER A 224 0.25 0.54 8.77
C SER A 224 1.13 -0.57 9.36
N LEU A 225 2.24 -0.91 8.70
CA LEU A 225 3.23 -1.86 9.22
C LEU A 225 3.83 -1.41 10.56
N ASP A 226 4.16 -0.13 10.72
CA ASP A 226 4.73 0.41 11.97
C ASP A 226 3.73 0.33 13.14
N ASP A 227 2.45 0.59 12.86
CA ASP A 227 1.38 0.47 13.84
C ASP A 227 1.18 -1.00 14.24
N SER A 228 1.16 -1.90 13.26
CA SER A 228 1.04 -3.34 13.49
C SER A 228 2.24 -3.90 14.29
N TYR A 229 3.46 -3.50 13.93
CA TYR A 229 4.69 -3.80 14.68
C TYR A 229 4.59 -3.35 16.14
N THR A 230 4.21 -2.09 16.36
CA THR A 230 4.09 -1.51 17.71
C THR A 230 3.07 -2.29 18.54
N ASN A 231 1.93 -2.65 17.96
CA ASN A 231 0.88 -3.41 18.62
C ASN A 231 1.33 -4.84 18.94
N ALA A 232 1.98 -5.53 18.00
CA ALA A 232 2.48 -6.88 18.19
C ALA A 232 3.53 -6.95 19.30
N ILE A 233 4.56 -6.10 19.24
CA ILE A 233 5.63 -6.06 20.25
C ILE A 233 5.08 -5.71 21.63
N LYS A 234 4.20 -4.72 21.73
CA LYS A 234 3.54 -4.36 22.98
C LYS A 234 2.74 -5.53 23.54
N THR A 235 2.01 -6.26 22.70
CA THR A 235 1.18 -7.38 23.13
C THR A 235 2.05 -8.55 23.59
N LEU A 236 3.07 -8.91 22.83
CA LEU A 236 3.98 -10.03 23.14
C LEU A 236 4.85 -9.78 24.38
N THR A 237 5.12 -8.52 24.72
CA THR A 237 5.93 -8.17 25.90
C THR A 237 5.11 -8.14 27.22
N ASN A 238 3.78 -7.98 27.15
CA ASN A 238 2.89 -7.90 28.32
C ASN A 238 2.32 -9.25 28.78
#